data_AF-A0A2N9M7L9-F1
#
_entry.id   AF-A0A2N9M7L9-F1
#
_cell.length_a   1.000
_cell.length_b   1.000
_cell.length_c   1.000
_cell.angle_alpha   90.00
_cell.angle_beta   90.00
_cell.angle_gamma   90.00
#
_symmetry.space_group_name_H-M   'P 1'
#
loop_
_entity.id
_entity.type
_entity.pdbx_description
1 polymer ?
#
loop_
_entity_poly.entity_id
_entity_poly.type
_entity_poly.pdbx_seq_one_letter_code
_entity_poly.pdbx_strand_id
1 'polypeptide(L)'
;MSLRKKCLPATEIILSLTLLCSGLHAQASRVQTFPLSGAQDLDARNVKVESTEYKGRKAIRITFPDPPVPGPHFALLRGVDFADGTIEADVAAKVTMTAPPGLPPAPGFIGIAFRSRSDANHYELFYIRPGNSSSSDQLHRNHSVQYVSMPDFDWYKLRRSWPSVYEAYADLEPEAWIRMKIEVAGRQAKLYVNSAPKPVLVVDGLKGEDLTGGIGLWAAGEQDNYFSNMRITHAKPQAVENGSDATGTWDIKYGIGSFSGSLNLHRDGATVSGTASGLLGTDVPVTGTWRNGYLEIAFHGPWPAPGSDPGGVTASLAGWIDGNSAKGRVTIIGQADDGAWTATRRE
;
A
#
# COMPACT_ATOMS: atom_id res chain seq x y z
N MET A 1 6.66 -35.19 -91.65
CA MET A 1 7.22 -35.87 -90.47
C MET A 1 6.78 -35.11 -89.22
N SER A 2 6.20 -35.85 -88.28
CA SER A 2 5.50 -35.39 -87.08
C SER A 2 6.36 -34.52 -86.15
N LEU A 3 5.80 -33.45 -85.57
CA LEU A 3 5.60 -33.31 -84.10
C LEU A 3 5.18 -31.88 -83.70
N ARG A 4 3.87 -31.75 -83.43
CA ARG A 4 3.16 -30.93 -82.42
C ARG A 4 3.80 -29.62 -81.92
N LYS A 5 3.18 -28.48 -82.29
CA LYS A 5 3.12 -27.26 -81.46
C LYS A 5 1.72 -27.18 -80.82
N LYS A 6 1.65 -27.20 -79.49
CA LYS A 6 0.42 -26.90 -78.72
C LYS A 6 0.56 -25.49 -78.13
N CYS A 7 -0.43 -24.64 -78.39
CA CYS A 7 -0.69 -23.39 -77.67
C CYS A 7 -1.19 -23.68 -76.25
N LEU A 8 -0.92 -22.76 -75.30
CA LEU A 8 -1.83 -22.36 -74.22
C LEU A 8 -1.45 -20.93 -73.75
N PRO A 9 -2.44 -20.10 -73.35
CA PRO A 9 -2.30 -18.64 -73.19
C PRO A 9 -2.04 -18.19 -71.73
N ALA A 10 -1.85 -16.88 -71.59
CA ALA A 10 -1.48 -16.10 -70.41
C ALA A 10 -2.29 -16.40 -69.14
N THR A 11 -1.58 -16.49 -68.01
CA THR A 11 -2.15 -16.57 -66.66
C THR A 11 -1.98 -15.21 -65.98
N GLU A 12 -3.11 -14.63 -65.56
CA GLU A 12 -3.19 -13.41 -64.76
C GLU A 12 -2.67 -13.64 -63.32
N ILE A 13 -1.93 -12.67 -62.81
CA ILE A 13 -1.43 -12.62 -61.43
C ILE A 13 -2.47 -11.90 -60.57
N ILE A 14 -3.13 -12.63 -59.66
CA ILE A 14 -3.99 -12.04 -58.63
C ILE A 14 -3.12 -11.75 -57.39
N LEU A 15 -2.92 -10.47 -57.08
CA LEU A 15 -2.23 -10.00 -55.88
C LEU A 15 -3.23 -9.88 -54.73
N SER A 16 -3.23 -10.86 -53.83
CA SER A 16 -4.04 -10.83 -52.60
C SER A 16 -3.29 -10.08 -51.49
N LEU A 17 -3.71 -8.83 -51.22
CA LEU A 17 -3.20 -8.02 -50.11
C LEU A 17 -4.02 -8.31 -48.84
N THR A 18 -3.55 -9.24 -48.00
CA THR A 18 -4.13 -9.47 -46.67
C THR A 18 -3.70 -8.37 -45.70
N LEU A 19 -4.64 -7.49 -45.38
CA LEU A 19 -4.51 -6.47 -44.34
C LEU A 19 -4.60 -7.16 -42.95
N LEU A 20 -3.47 -7.40 -42.29
CA LEU A 20 -3.46 -7.78 -40.87
C LEU A 20 -3.79 -6.53 -40.03
N CYS A 21 -5.07 -6.33 -39.71
CA CYS A 21 -5.47 -5.46 -38.60
C CYS A 21 -5.17 -6.16 -37.28
N SER A 22 -3.98 -5.93 -36.72
CA SER A 22 -3.70 -6.20 -35.31
C SER A 22 -4.42 -5.15 -34.45
N GLY A 23 -5.68 -5.43 -34.14
CA GLY A 23 -6.44 -4.63 -33.19
C GLY A 23 -5.83 -4.74 -31.80
N LEU A 24 -5.14 -3.69 -31.32
CA LEU A 24 -4.97 -3.46 -29.90
C LEU A 24 -6.36 -3.31 -29.29
N HIS A 25 -6.91 -4.39 -28.74
CA HIS A 25 -8.06 -4.30 -27.86
C HIS A 25 -7.60 -3.58 -26.59
N ALA A 26 -7.85 -2.28 -26.51
CA ALA A 26 -7.83 -1.57 -25.25
C ALA A 26 -8.91 -2.19 -24.36
N GLN A 27 -8.51 -3.09 -23.47
CA GLN A 27 -9.42 -3.74 -22.54
C GLN A 27 -9.99 -2.63 -21.64
N ALA A 28 -11.28 -2.33 -21.81
CA ALA A 28 -11.94 -1.30 -21.00
C ALA A 28 -11.80 -1.67 -19.51
N SER A 29 -11.34 -0.73 -18.69
CA SER A 29 -11.23 -0.95 -17.25
C SER A 29 -12.60 -1.23 -16.67
N ARG A 30 -12.71 -2.30 -15.87
CA ARG A 30 -13.96 -2.62 -15.16
C ARG A 30 -14.17 -1.54 -14.10
N VAL A 31 -15.31 -0.85 -14.15
CA VAL A 31 -15.71 0.15 -13.16
C VAL A 31 -16.87 -0.40 -12.32
N GLN A 32 -16.79 -0.23 -11.00
CA GLN A 32 -17.88 -0.50 -10.07
C GLN A 32 -18.19 0.79 -9.29
N THR A 33 -19.46 1.13 -9.16
CA THR A 33 -19.90 2.34 -8.46
C THR A 33 -20.91 1.97 -7.40
N PHE A 34 -20.71 2.52 -6.20
CA PHE A 34 -21.59 2.36 -5.05
C PHE A 34 -22.00 3.77 -4.62
N PRO A 35 -23.26 4.18 -4.86
CA PRO A 35 -23.74 5.51 -4.43
C PRO A 35 -23.65 5.70 -2.91
N LEU A 36 -23.67 4.60 -2.14
CA LEU A 36 -23.74 4.59 -0.68
C LEU A 36 -24.95 5.37 -0.16
N SER A 37 -26.10 5.19 -0.80
CA SER A 37 -27.40 5.73 -0.36
C SER A 37 -28.26 4.69 0.38
N GLY A 38 -27.72 3.48 0.57
CA GLY A 38 -28.42 2.29 1.06
C GLY A 38 -27.42 1.24 1.55
N ALA A 39 -27.77 0.46 2.56
CA ALA A 39 -26.87 -0.52 3.19
C ALA A 39 -26.83 -1.89 2.49
N GLN A 40 -27.61 -2.10 1.42
CA GLN A 40 -27.75 -3.39 0.74
C GLN A 40 -26.45 -3.92 0.11
N ASP A 41 -25.48 -3.05 -0.16
CA ASP A 41 -24.20 -3.41 -0.75
C ASP A 41 -23.10 -3.60 0.29
N LEU A 42 -23.47 -3.64 1.58
CA LEU A 42 -22.54 -3.65 2.70
C LEU A 42 -22.71 -4.87 3.59
N ASP A 43 -21.58 -5.47 3.96
CA ASP A 43 -21.45 -6.45 5.04
C ASP A 43 -20.80 -5.77 6.26
N ALA A 44 -21.62 -5.46 7.26
CA ALA A 44 -21.16 -4.83 8.49
C ALA A 44 -20.36 -5.82 9.37
N ARG A 45 -19.20 -5.38 9.87
CA ARG A 45 -18.32 -6.10 10.80
C ARG A 45 -18.09 -5.25 12.03
N ASN A 46 -18.71 -5.64 13.14
CA ASN A 46 -18.68 -4.94 14.42
C ASN A 46 -19.08 -3.46 14.35
N VAL A 47 -19.92 -3.07 13.39
CA VAL A 47 -20.42 -1.70 13.23
C VAL A 47 -21.92 -1.69 12.95
N LYS A 48 -22.56 -0.56 13.25
CA LYS A 48 -23.92 -0.26 12.80
C LYS A 48 -23.84 0.56 11.51
N VAL A 49 -24.67 0.23 10.53
CA VAL A 49 -24.70 0.85 9.20
C VAL A 49 -26.11 1.37 8.94
N GLU A 50 -26.24 2.67 8.71
CA GLU A 50 -27.52 3.34 8.49
C GLU A 50 -27.46 4.22 7.25
N SER A 51 -28.55 4.29 6.50
CA SER A 51 -28.67 5.26 5.40
C SER A 51 -29.15 6.60 5.95
N THR A 52 -28.55 7.69 5.50
CA THR A 52 -28.86 9.04 5.98
C THR A 52 -28.60 10.09 4.91
N GLU A 53 -28.85 11.35 5.25
CA GLU A 53 -28.33 12.51 4.55
C GLU A 53 -27.37 13.28 5.47
N TYR A 54 -26.18 13.59 4.96
CA TYR A 54 -25.19 14.39 5.68
C TYR A 54 -24.70 15.53 4.80
N LYS A 55 -24.88 16.77 5.29
CA LYS A 55 -24.52 18.02 4.58
C LYS A 55 -24.99 18.03 3.11
N GLY A 56 -26.25 17.69 2.88
CA GLY A 56 -26.90 17.71 1.57
C GLY A 56 -26.54 16.56 0.63
N ARG A 57 -25.88 15.49 1.13
CA ARG A 57 -25.57 14.29 0.34
C ARG A 57 -26.16 13.05 0.99
N LYS A 58 -26.76 12.17 0.18
CA LYS A 58 -27.10 10.81 0.60
C LYS A 58 -25.82 10.07 0.97
N ALA A 59 -25.83 9.39 2.11
CA ALA A 59 -24.66 8.76 2.67
C ALA A 59 -25.01 7.53 3.50
N ILE A 60 -23.99 6.71 3.72
CA ILE A 60 -23.99 5.72 4.78
C ILE A 60 -23.33 6.33 6.01
N ARG A 61 -24.02 6.24 7.15
CA ARG A 61 -23.48 6.51 8.49
C ARG A 61 -23.05 5.20 9.12
N ILE A 62 -21.80 5.15 9.58
CA ILE A 62 -21.23 4.06 10.36
C ILE A 62 -20.99 4.55 11.79
N THR A 63 -21.54 3.81 12.74
CA THR A 63 -21.38 4.04 14.18
C THR A 63 -20.98 2.74 14.89
N PHE A 64 -20.52 2.87 16.13
CA PHE A 64 -20.05 1.74 16.92
C PHE A 64 -21.20 1.10 17.71
N PRO A 65 -21.17 -0.22 17.91
CA PRO A 65 -22.08 -0.88 18.83
C PRO A 65 -21.82 -0.41 20.27
N ASP A 66 -22.88 -0.41 21.07
CA ASP A 66 -22.84 -0.22 22.52
C ASP A 66 -23.51 -1.46 23.15
N PRO A 67 -22.77 -2.30 23.90
CA PRO A 67 -21.36 -2.14 24.28
C PRO A 67 -20.38 -2.35 23.10
N PRO A 68 -19.13 -1.83 23.19
CA PRO A 68 -18.11 -2.02 22.17
C PRO A 68 -17.78 -3.51 21.93
N VAL A 69 -17.55 -3.88 20.67
CA VAL A 69 -17.18 -5.24 20.27
C VAL A 69 -15.71 -5.28 19.88
N PRO A 70 -14.89 -6.21 20.41
CA PRO A 70 -13.49 -6.34 20.01
C PRO A 70 -13.34 -6.67 18.52
N GLY A 71 -12.26 -6.15 17.92
CA GLY A 71 -11.85 -6.51 16.57
C GLY A 71 -12.06 -5.40 15.52
N PRO A 72 -12.05 -5.76 14.24
CA PRO A 72 -12.17 -4.81 13.13
C PRO A 72 -13.57 -4.16 13.09
N HIS A 73 -13.63 -2.85 12.82
CA HIS A 73 -14.87 -2.05 12.78
C HIS A 73 -15.13 -1.47 11.39
N PHE A 74 -15.55 -2.31 10.43
CA PHE A 74 -15.67 -1.92 9.01
C PHE A 74 -17.00 -2.36 8.40
N ALA A 75 -17.40 -1.71 7.31
CA ALA A 75 -18.41 -2.24 6.40
C ALA A 75 -17.75 -2.63 5.07
N LEU A 76 -17.73 -3.93 4.74
CA LEU A 76 -17.16 -4.44 3.49
C LEU A 76 -18.14 -4.25 2.33
N LEU A 77 -17.65 -3.82 1.17
CA LEU A 77 -18.45 -3.79 -0.05
C LEU A 77 -18.68 -5.21 -0.59
N ARG A 78 -19.93 -5.55 -0.87
CA ARG A 78 -20.30 -6.81 -1.51
C ARG A 78 -19.87 -6.85 -2.98
N GLY A 79 -19.46 -8.03 -3.45
CA GLY A 79 -19.13 -8.24 -4.86
C GLY A 79 -17.82 -7.59 -5.34
N VAL A 80 -16.99 -7.11 -4.42
CA VAL A 80 -15.69 -6.49 -4.71
C VAL A 80 -14.56 -7.46 -4.40
N ASP A 81 -13.76 -7.76 -5.41
CA ASP A 81 -12.44 -8.35 -5.29
C ASP A 81 -11.47 -7.46 -6.08
N PHE A 82 -10.62 -6.73 -5.35
CA PHE A 82 -9.77 -5.66 -5.84
C PHE A 82 -8.31 -6.03 -5.71
N ALA A 83 -7.57 -5.89 -6.81
CA ALA A 83 -6.13 -6.11 -6.88
C ALA A 83 -5.40 -4.77 -7.06
N ASP A 84 -5.39 -4.26 -8.29
CA ASP A 84 -4.82 -2.97 -8.68
C ASP A 84 -5.90 -2.09 -9.31
N GLY A 85 -5.68 -0.78 -9.23
CA GLY A 85 -6.58 0.21 -9.81
C GLY A 85 -6.72 1.45 -8.95
N THR A 86 -7.89 2.07 -9.03
CA THR A 86 -8.20 3.30 -8.31
C THR A 86 -9.46 3.12 -7.47
N ILE A 87 -9.37 3.51 -6.20
CA ILE A 87 -10.48 3.54 -5.24
C ILE A 87 -10.77 5.00 -4.93
N GLU A 88 -12.03 5.38 -4.97
CA GLU A 88 -12.50 6.76 -4.88
C GLU A 88 -13.71 6.81 -3.96
N ALA A 89 -13.71 7.65 -2.92
CA ALA A 89 -14.87 7.85 -2.05
C ALA A 89 -14.87 9.24 -1.39
N ASP A 90 -16.05 9.77 -1.10
CA ASP A 90 -16.23 10.92 -0.21
C ASP A 90 -16.41 10.41 1.23
N VAL A 91 -15.67 10.99 2.18
CA VAL A 91 -15.74 10.64 3.60
C VAL A 91 -15.93 11.89 4.46
N ALA A 92 -16.61 11.77 5.59
CA ALA A 92 -16.67 12.82 6.61
C ALA A 92 -16.74 12.20 8.01
N ALA A 93 -15.97 12.73 8.96
CA ALA A 93 -16.00 12.30 10.35
C ALA A 93 -16.55 13.42 11.23
N LYS A 94 -17.55 13.10 12.05
CA LYS A 94 -18.08 13.98 13.09
C LYS A 94 -17.81 13.36 14.45
N VAL A 95 -16.89 13.97 15.18
CA VAL A 95 -16.57 13.59 16.56
C VAL A 95 -17.78 13.91 17.44
N THR A 96 -18.31 12.90 18.13
CA THR A 96 -19.50 13.05 18.98
C THR A 96 -19.15 13.22 20.46
N MET A 97 -17.90 12.95 20.85
CA MET A 97 -17.43 13.01 22.22
C MET A 97 -16.72 14.34 22.50
N THR A 98 -17.07 14.98 23.62
CA THR A 98 -16.34 16.15 24.12
C THR A 98 -15.05 15.70 24.79
N ALA A 99 -13.92 16.26 24.38
CA ALA A 99 -12.64 15.99 25.05
C ALA A 99 -12.69 16.45 26.52
N PRO A 100 -12.14 15.67 27.47
CA PRO A 100 -11.99 16.12 28.85
C PRO A 100 -11.21 17.44 28.95
N PRO A 101 -11.45 18.26 30.00
CA PRO A 101 -10.70 19.50 30.20
C PRO A 101 -9.18 19.26 30.18
N GLY A 102 -8.46 20.05 29.38
CA GLY A 102 -7.01 19.96 29.24
C GLY A 102 -6.49 18.92 28.24
N LEU A 103 -7.36 18.16 27.57
CA LEU A 103 -6.99 17.28 26.46
C LEU A 103 -7.36 17.91 25.10
N PRO A 104 -6.59 17.65 24.04
CA PRO A 104 -6.97 18.07 22.69
C PRO A 104 -8.28 17.38 22.27
N PRO A 105 -9.07 18.01 21.38
CA PRO A 105 -10.22 17.36 20.76
C PRO A 105 -9.83 16.02 20.15
N ALA A 106 -10.75 15.04 20.19
CA ALA A 106 -10.51 13.79 19.49
C ALA A 106 -10.31 14.08 17.99
N PRO A 107 -9.37 13.39 17.34
CA PRO A 107 -8.90 13.80 16.02
C PRO A 107 -9.84 13.40 14.87
N GLY A 108 -10.82 12.54 15.15
CA GLY A 108 -11.58 11.82 14.14
C GLY A 108 -10.76 10.70 13.50
N PHE A 109 -11.34 9.54 13.24
CA PHE A 109 -10.66 8.44 12.53
C PHE A 109 -11.54 7.82 11.45
N ILE A 110 -11.23 8.08 10.18
CA ILE A 110 -12.01 7.57 9.05
C ILE A 110 -11.10 7.19 7.89
N GLY A 111 -11.41 6.13 7.16
CA GLY A 111 -10.52 5.64 6.12
C GLY A 111 -11.15 4.60 5.21
N ILE A 112 -10.33 4.09 4.30
CA ILE A 112 -10.69 3.06 3.33
C ILE A 112 -9.70 1.92 3.44
N ALA A 113 -10.22 0.75 3.82
CA ALA A 113 -9.48 -0.50 3.78
C ALA A 113 -9.55 -1.10 2.38
N PHE A 114 -8.48 -1.75 1.92
CA PHE A 114 -8.42 -2.40 0.62
C PHE A 114 -7.60 -3.69 0.69
N ARG A 115 -7.81 -4.58 -0.29
CA ARG A 115 -7.29 -5.96 -0.29
C ARG A 115 -7.60 -6.68 1.03
N SER A 116 -8.78 -6.41 1.58
CA SER A 116 -9.23 -6.96 2.84
C SER A 116 -9.66 -8.42 2.66
N ARG A 117 -9.21 -9.32 3.54
CA ARG A 117 -9.77 -10.66 3.61
C ARG A 117 -11.24 -10.60 4.03
N SER A 118 -11.99 -11.64 3.68
CA SER A 118 -13.43 -11.71 3.97
C SER A 118 -13.76 -11.70 5.46
N ASP A 119 -12.82 -12.02 6.34
CA ASP A 119 -12.98 -11.96 7.80
C ASP A 119 -12.61 -10.59 8.40
N ALA A 120 -12.11 -9.67 7.56
CA ALA A 120 -11.63 -8.34 7.94
C ALA A 120 -10.43 -8.29 8.91
N ASN A 121 -9.68 -9.40 9.08
CA ASN A 121 -8.54 -9.42 10.00
C ASN A 121 -7.20 -9.06 9.31
N HIS A 122 -7.12 -9.18 7.99
CA HIS A 122 -5.97 -8.77 7.18
C HIS A 122 -6.42 -7.79 6.11
N TYR A 123 -5.77 -6.63 6.06
CA TYR A 123 -6.09 -5.58 5.10
C TYR A 123 -5.05 -4.48 5.11
N GLU A 124 -4.98 -3.76 3.99
CA GLU A 124 -4.30 -2.49 3.87
C GLU A 124 -5.27 -1.35 4.21
N LEU A 125 -4.79 -0.27 4.82
CA LEU A 125 -5.63 0.86 5.21
C LEU A 125 -4.91 2.19 5.04
N PHE A 126 -5.56 3.11 4.32
CA PHE A 126 -5.33 4.54 4.52
C PHE A 126 -6.45 5.12 5.36
N TYR A 127 -6.09 5.81 6.44
CA TYR A 127 -7.04 6.59 7.22
C TYR A 127 -6.53 8.01 7.47
N ILE A 128 -7.48 8.90 7.72
CA ILE A 128 -7.24 10.30 7.99
C ILE A 128 -7.80 10.69 9.36
N ARG A 129 -7.18 11.73 9.92
CA ARG A 129 -7.49 12.35 11.20
C ARG A 129 -7.74 13.84 11.00
N PRO A 130 -8.95 14.27 10.58
CA PRO A 130 -9.19 15.66 10.21
C PRO A 130 -8.84 16.67 11.31
N GLY A 131 -9.10 16.35 12.58
CA GLY A 131 -8.79 17.22 13.72
C GLY A 131 -7.29 17.47 13.94
N ASN A 132 -6.42 16.60 13.42
CA ASN A 132 -4.97 16.78 13.52
C ASN A 132 -4.46 17.92 12.64
N SER A 133 -5.13 18.19 11.52
CA SER A 133 -4.69 19.19 10.53
C SER A 133 -4.53 20.58 11.14
N SER A 134 -5.42 20.92 12.06
CA SER A 134 -5.49 22.21 12.76
C SER A 134 -4.75 22.26 14.09
N SER A 135 -4.02 21.20 14.47
CA SER A 135 -3.23 21.19 15.71
C SER A 135 -2.16 22.29 15.69
N SER A 136 -1.90 22.96 16.82
CA SER A 136 -0.75 23.87 16.95
C SER A 136 0.58 23.12 17.13
N ASP A 137 0.54 21.85 17.52
CA ASP A 137 1.72 20.98 17.60
C ASP A 137 2.06 20.38 16.23
N GLN A 138 3.29 20.62 15.75
CA GLN A 138 3.72 20.24 14.40
C GLN A 138 3.81 18.72 14.20
N LEU A 139 4.24 17.98 15.24
CA LEU A 139 4.31 16.53 15.15
C LEU A 139 2.89 15.95 14.98
N HIS A 140 1.94 16.46 15.75
CA HIS A 140 0.55 16.08 15.66
C HIS A 140 -0.07 16.41 14.29
N ARG A 141 0.26 17.57 13.69
CA ARG A 141 -0.18 17.90 12.31
C ARG A 141 0.33 16.90 11.27
N ASN A 142 1.56 16.41 11.43
CA ASN A 142 2.12 15.39 10.54
C ASN A 142 1.43 14.02 10.68
N HIS A 143 0.53 13.88 11.64
CA HIS A 143 -0.28 12.69 11.86
C HIS A 143 -1.70 12.85 11.28
N SER A 144 -1.97 13.77 10.35
CA SER A 144 -3.30 13.89 9.70
C SER A 144 -3.64 12.71 8.78
N VAL A 145 -2.63 12.07 8.19
CA VAL A 145 -2.77 10.92 7.29
C VAL A 145 -1.95 9.77 7.83
N GLN A 146 -2.45 8.54 7.71
CA GLN A 146 -1.74 7.33 8.09
C GLN A 146 -2.01 6.20 7.09
N TYR A 147 -0.96 5.44 6.79
CA TYR A 147 -1.03 4.09 6.25
C TYR A 147 -0.73 3.04 7.32
N VAL A 148 -1.46 1.92 7.29
CA VAL A 148 -1.19 0.70 8.09
C VAL A 148 -1.52 -0.56 7.28
N SER A 149 -0.92 -1.69 7.67
CA SER A 149 -1.32 -3.03 7.20
C SER A 149 -1.57 -3.93 8.40
N MET A 150 -2.83 -4.29 8.60
CA MET A 150 -3.21 -5.11 9.76
C MET A 150 -3.05 -6.60 9.46
N PRO A 151 -2.68 -7.42 10.47
CA PRO A 151 -2.45 -7.05 11.87
C PRO A 151 -1.00 -6.65 12.19
N ASP A 152 -0.03 -6.97 11.33
CA ASP A 152 1.38 -6.98 11.70
C ASP A 152 2.10 -5.64 11.64
N PHE A 153 1.51 -4.65 10.98
CA PHE A 153 2.08 -3.32 10.75
C PHE A 153 1.06 -2.24 11.07
N ASP A 154 0.67 -2.21 12.34
CA ASP A 154 -0.13 -1.12 12.90
C ASP A 154 0.64 0.22 12.91
N TRP A 155 -0.05 1.29 13.29
CA TRP A 155 0.53 2.63 13.32
C TRP A 155 1.74 2.73 14.26
N TYR A 156 1.74 1.97 15.35
CA TYR A 156 2.75 2.06 16.39
C TYR A 156 4.06 1.42 15.92
N LYS A 157 3.98 0.21 15.37
CA LYS A 157 5.14 -0.46 14.77
C LYS A 157 5.69 0.37 13.63
N LEU A 158 4.84 0.80 12.69
CA LEU A 158 5.30 1.58 11.53
C LEU A 158 6.02 2.88 11.95
N ARG A 159 5.48 3.63 12.90
CA ARG A 159 6.11 4.88 13.37
C ARG A 159 7.44 4.64 14.09
N ARG A 160 7.58 3.54 14.84
CA ARG A 160 8.83 3.22 15.53
C ARG A 160 9.90 2.66 14.60
N SER A 161 9.48 1.84 13.63
CA SER A 161 10.40 1.21 12.67
C SER A 161 10.83 2.17 11.56
N TRP A 162 9.93 3.04 11.11
CA TRP A 162 10.15 4.00 10.01
C TRP A 162 9.47 5.34 10.31
N PRO A 163 10.05 6.15 11.22
CA PRO A 163 9.47 7.43 11.62
C PRO A 163 9.15 8.33 10.42
N SER A 164 7.95 8.93 10.40
CA SER A 164 7.50 9.85 9.35
C SER A 164 7.33 9.27 7.93
N VAL A 165 7.52 7.96 7.72
CA VAL A 165 7.45 7.35 6.38
C VAL A 165 6.02 7.01 5.96
N TYR A 166 5.21 6.52 6.89
CA TYR A 166 3.85 6.03 6.62
C TYR A 166 2.77 6.98 7.15
N GLU A 167 3.14 8.23 7.35
CA GLU A 167 2.29 9.29 7.88
C GLU A 167 2.63 10.62 7.21
N ALA A 168 1.64 11.49 7.08
CA ALA A 168 1.84 12.79 6.45
C ALA A 168 0.82 13.82 6.97
N TYR A 169 1.18 15.09 6.79
CA TYR A 169 0.22 16.17 6.89
C TYR A 169 -0.68 16.20 5.63
N ALA A 170 -1.95 16.49 5.84
CA ALA A 170 -2.88 16.93 4.81
C ALA A 170 -3.77 18.02 5.43
N ASP A 171 -4.17 18.98 4.60
CA ASP A 171 -5.11 20.02 5.01
C ASP A 171 -6.54 19.48 4.98
N LEU A 172 -7.08 19.20 6.16
CA LEU A 172 -8.36 18.55 6.39
C LEU A 172 -9.23 19.39 7.33
N GLU A 173 -10.53 19.41 7.05
CA GLU A 173 -11.53 20.06 7.90
C GLU A 173 -12.43 19.00 8.56
N PRO A 174 -12.55 18.97 9.90
CA PRO A 174 -13.53 18.13 10.58
C PRO A 174 -14.96 18.40 10.10
N GLU A 175 -15.81 17.37 10.12
CA GLU A 175 -17.22 17.49 9.69
C GLU A 175 -17.42 17.97 8.24
N ALA A 176 -16.37 18.04 7.42
CA ALA A 176 -16.47 18.37 6.00
C ALA A 176 -16.37 17.11 5.13
N TRP A 177 -16.95 17.18 3.93
CA TRP A 177 -16.76 16.14 2.92
C TRP A 177 -15.33 16.21 2.39
N ILE A 178 -14.60 15.12 2.57
CA ILE A 178 -13.22 14.94 2.14
C ILE A 178 -13.19 13.87 1.07
N ARG A 179 -12.68 14.20 -0.12
CA ARG A 179 -12.55 13.24 -1.21
C ARG A 179 -11.25 12.46 -1.07
N MET A 180 -11.33 11.15 -0.84
CA MET A 180 -10.18 10.25 -0.90
C MET A 180 -10.08 9.61 -2.28
N LYS A 181 -8.87 9.56 -2.85
CA LYS A 181 -8.53 8.74 -4.01
C LYS A 181 -7.27 7.94 -3.70
N ILE A 182 -7.34 6.62 -3.81
CA ILE A 182 -6.22 5.70 -3.60
C ILE A 182 -5.91 5.04 -4.94
N GLU A 183 -4.70 5.24 -5.43
CA GLU A 183 -4.18 4.52 -6.60
C GLU A 183 -3.29 3.39 -6.12
N VAL A 184 -3.55 2.16 -6.57
CA VAL A 184 -2.82 0.94 -6.17
C VAL A 184 -2.26 0.27 -7.42
N ALA A 185 -0.97 -0.04 -7.40
CA ALA A 185 -0.28 -0.77 -8.45
C ALA A 185 0.77 -1.70 -7.82
N GLY A 186 0.56 -3.01 -7.91
CA GLY A 186 1.42 -4.02 -7.29
C GLY A 186 1.54 -3.79 -5.78
N ARG A 187 2.76 -3.52 -5.30
CA ARG A 187 3.04 -3.18 -3.90
C ARG A 187 3.22 -1.69 -3.64
N GLN A 188 2.69 -0.84 -4.51
CA GLN A 188 2.70 0.61 -4.32
C GLN A 188 1.27 1.13 -4.16
N ALA A 189 1.07 2.09 -3.26
CA ALA A 189 -0.16 2.86 -3.19
C ALA A 189 0.10 4.36 -3.00
N LYS A 190 -0.80 5.17 -3.53
CA LYS A 190 -0.76 6.64 -3.44
C LYS A 190 -2.11 7.15 -2.97
N LEU A 191 -2.12 7.91 -1.89
CA LEU A 191 -3.32 8.60 -1.41
C LEU A 191 -3.33 10.05 -1.89
N TYR A 192 -4.47 10.48 -2.42
CA TYR A 192 -4.80 11.85 -2.76
C TYR A 192 -6.01 12.29 -1.96
N VAL A 193 -6.03 13.55 -1.55
CA VAL A 193 -7.13 14.13 -0.76
C VAL A 193 -7.58 15.46 -1.38
N ASN A 194 -8.88 15.78 -1.29
CA ASN A 194 -9.45 17.07 -1.73
C ASN A 194 -9.08 17.46 -3.17
N SER A 195 -9.09 16.50 -4.10
CA SER A 195 -8.72 16.69 -5.51
C SER A 195 -7.30 17.24 -5.73
N ALA A 196 -6.40 17.06 -4.77
CA ALA A 196 -5.01 17.47 -4.90
C ALA A 196 -4.35 16.83 -6.15
N PRO A 197 -3.56 17.59 -6.93
CA PRO A 197 -2.89 17.06 -8.13
C PRO A 197 -1.74 16.12 -7.81
N LYS A 198 -1.25 16.11 -6.56
CA LYS A 198 -0.17 15.28 -6.07
C LYS A 198 -0.65 14.43 -4.88
N PRO A 199 -0.11 13.21 -4.71
CA PRO A 199 -0.45 12.40 -3.56
C PRO A 199 0.07 13.04 -2.27
N VAL A 200 -0.71 12.97 -1.20
CA VAL A 200 -0.30 13.39 0.15
C VAL A 200 0.58 12.35 0.83
N LEU A 201 0.41 11.07 0.46
CA LEU A 201 1.20 9.96 0.98
C LEU A 201 1.44 8.94 -0.14
N VAL A 202 2.70 8.56 -0.29
CA VAL A 202 3.15 7.52 -1.23
C VAL A 202 3.77 6.39 -0.42
N VAL A 203 3.22 5.20 -0.58
CA VAL A 203 3.72 3.99 0.07
C VAL A 203 4.33 3.12 -1.02
N ASP A 204 5.66 2.98 -1.02
CA ASP A 204 6.37 2.03 -1.87
C ASP A 204 6.77 0.81 -1.02
N GLY A 205 6.22 -0.35 -1.34
CA GLY A 205 6.34 -1.55 -0.50
C GLY A 205 5.24 -1.65 0.56
N LEU A 206 3.98 -1.65 0.11
CA LEU A 206 2.81 -2.12 0.86
C LEU A 206 3.16 -3.41 1.65
N LYS A 207 2.69 -3.52 2.89
CA LYS A 207 3.15 -4.51 3.87
C LYS A 207 2.28 -5.77 3.95
N GLY A 208 1.08 -5.72 3.38
CA GLY A 208 0.16 -6.84 3.28
C GLY A 208 0.65 -7.88 2.28
N GLU A 209 0.45 -9.14 2.62
CA GLU A 209 0.74 -10.27 1.73
C GLU A 209 -0.39 -10.54 0.73
N ASP A 210 -1.61 -10.12 1.06
CA ASP A 210 -2.76 -10.27 0.17
C ASP A 210 -2.67 -9.26 -0.99
N LEU A 211 -2.58 -9.78 -2.21
CA LEU A 211 -2.50 -8.98 -3.43
C LEU A 211 -3.88 -8.64 -4.00
N THR A 212 -4.92 -9.32 -3.50
CA THR A 212 -6.32 -9.16 -3.91
C THR A 212 -7.21 -9.21 -2.66
N GLY A 213 -8.38 -8.58 -2.71
CA GLY A 213 -9.38 -8.71 -1.65
C GLY A 213 -10.44 -7.62 -1.69
N GLY A 214 -11.28 -7.58 -0.64
CA GLY A 214 -12.37 -6.63 -0.53
C GLY A 214 -11.93 -5.19 -0.28
N ILE A 215 -12.88 -4.27 -0.39
CA ILE A 215 -12.74 -2.87 0.02
C ILE A 215 -13.71 -2.63 1.18
N GLY A 216 -13.23 -1.95 2.21
CA GLY A 216 -13.98 -1.67 3.44
C GLY A 216 -14.08 -0.18 3.74
N LEU A 217 -15.26 0.25 4.15
CA LEU A 217 -15.48 1.55 4.80
C LEU A 217 -15.01 1.44 6.24
N TRP A 218 -13.90 2.10 6.58
CA TRP A 218 -13.21 1.93 7.86
C TRP A 218 -13.51 3.09 8.80
N ALA A 219 -13.87 2.76 10.04
CA ALA A 219 -14.10 3.71 11.10
C ALA A 219 -13.33 3.30 12.37
N ALA A 220 -12.93 4.28 13.17
CA ALA A 220 -12.52 4.08 14.56
C ALA A 220 -12.99 5.24 15.46
N GLY A 221 -13.00 5.00 16.76
CA GLY A 221 -13.34 6.01 17.77
C GLY A 221 -14.84 6.27 17.93
N GLU A 222 -15.22 6.91 19.04
CA GLU A 222 -16.61 7.28 19.31
C GLU A 222 -17.02 8.50 18.48
N GLN A 223 -17.46 8.23 17.25
CA GLN A 223 -17.81 9.26 16.26
C GLN A 223 -18.81 8.75 15.24
N ASP A 224 -19.42 9.68 14.51
CA ASP A 224 -20.19 9.38 13.32
C ASP A 224 -19.30 9.43 12.07
N ASN A 225 -19.37 8.38 11.26
CA ASN A 225 -18.57 8.24 10.06
C ASN A 225 -19.47 8.20 8.84
N TYR A 226 -19.34 9.16 7.95
CA TYR A 226 -20.19 9.28 6.76
C TYR A 226 -19.40 8.93 5.51
N PHE A 227 -19.98 8.12 4.65
CA PHE A 227 -19.40 7.70 3.37
C PHE A 227 -20.39 7.93 2.24
N SER A 228 -19.91 8.43 1.10
CA SER A 228 -20.70 8.68 -0.10
C SER A 228 -19.88 8.44 -1.37
N ASN A 229 -20.55 8.21 -2.50
CA ASN A 229 -19.97 8.22 -3.85
C ASN A 229 -18.71 7.35 -4.01
N MET A 230 -18.79 6.07 -3.64
CA MET A 230 -17.68 5.14 -3.82
C MET A 230 -17.59 4.67 -5.29
N ARG A 231 -16.39 4.70 -5.85
CA ARG A 231 -16.09 4.23 -7.20
C ARG A 231 -14.78 3.47 -7.23
N ILE A 232 -14.77 2.33 -7.91
CA ILE A 232 -13.61 1.46 -8.06
C ILE A 232 -13.36 1.26 -9.55
N THR A 233 -12.18 1.64 -10.01
CA THR A 233 -11.74 1.39 -11.38
C THR A 233 -10.62 0.36 -11.34
N HIS A 234 -10.85 -0.82 -11.90
CA HIS A 234 -9.88 -1.91 -11.91
C HIS A 234 -8.82 -1.68 -12.99
N ALA A 235 -7.57 -1.95 -12.65
CA ALA A 235 -6.46 -2.00 -13.59
C ALA A 235 -5.97 -3.45 -13.74
N LYS A 236 -5.18 -3.69 -14.79
CA LYS A 236 -4.45 -4.96 -14.91
C LYS A 236 -3.48 -5.07 -13.73
N PRO A 237 -3.57 -6.13 -12.90
CA PRO A 237 -2.65 -6.32 -11.79
C PRO A 237 -1.21 -6.38 -12.29
N GLN A 238 -0.31 -5.69 -11.59
CA GLN A 238 1.12 -5.88 -11.80
C GLN A 238 1.50 -7.31 -11.42
N ALA A 239 2.39 -7.92 -12.21
CA ALA A 239 2.97 -9.20 -11.87
C ALA A 239 3.93 -8.97 -10.68
N VAL A 240 3.53 -9.47 -9.53
CA VAL A 240 4.32 -9.46 -8.30
C VAL A 240 4.31 -10.87 -7.72
N GLU A 241 5.49 -11.37 -7.34
CA GLU A 241 5.64 -12.71 -6.83
C GLU A 241 5.74 -12.68 -5.30
N ASN A 242 4.82 -13.36 -4.63
CA ASN A 242 4.95 -13.71 -3.22
C ASN A 242 5.79 -15.00 -3.09
N GLY A 243 6.35 -15.23 -1.90
CA GLY A 243 7.03 -16.49 -1.60
C GLY A 243 8.41 -16.68 -2.22
N SER A 244 8.96 -15.65 -2.89
CA SER A 244 10.32 -15.70 -3.43
C SER A 244 11.36 -15.92 -2.32
N ASP A 245 12.27 -16.88 -2.54
CA ASP A 245 13.24 -17.30 -1.53
C ASP A 245 14.32 -16.24 -1.29
N ALA A 246 14.70 -16.01 -0.03
CA ALA A 246 15.80 -15.14 0.33
C ALA A 246 17.19 -15.75 0.11
N THR A 247 17.29 -17.09 0.09
CA THR A 247 18.59 -17.79 0.00
C THR A 247 19.37 -17.42 -1.26
N GLY A 248 20.63 -17.05 -1.11
CA GLY A 248 21.55 -16.77 -2.22
C GLY A 248 22.39 -15.52 -2.00
N THR A 249 23.18 -15.19 -3.01
CA THR A 249 23.99 -13.98 -3.03
C THR A 249 23.25 -12.87 -3.79
N TRP A 250 23.22 -11.68 -3.21
CA TRP A 250 22.53 -10.52 -3.74
C TRP A 250 23.49 -9.34 -3.85
N ASP A 251 23.48 -8.63 -4.97
CA ASP A 251 24.11 -7.33 -5.10
C ASP A 251 23.14 -6.25 -4.62
N ILE A 252 23.51 -5.50 -3.59
CA ILE A 252 22.66 -4.50 -2.94
C ILE A 252 23.14 -3.08 -3.19
N LYS A 253 22.20 -2.15 -3.38
CA LYS A 253 22.41 -0.71 -3.47
C LYS A 253 21.54 0.00 -2.45
N TYR A 254 22.13 0.95 -1.72
CA TYR A 254 21.45 1.76 -0.72
C TYR A 254 21.21 3.17 -1.27
N GLY A 255 20.00 3.69 -1.07
CA GLY A 255 19.64 5.05 -1.43
C GLY A 255 20.25 6.12 -0.51
N ILE A 256 20.74 5.71 0.65
CA ILE A 256 21.52 6.55 1.57
C ILE A 256 23.00 6.49 1.19
N GLY A 257 23.66 7.65 1.10
CA GLY A 257 25.11 7.76 0.89
C GLY A 257 25.67 7.09 -0.38
N SER A 258 24.82 6.64 -1.31
CA SER A 258 25.19 5.87 -2.51
C SER A 258 26.07 4.63 -2.22
N PHE A 259 25.83 3.95 -1.11
CA PHE A 259 26.56 2.72 -0.79
C PHE A 259 26.10 1.56 -1.68
N SER A 260 27.00 0.63 -1.95
CA SER A 260 26.70 -0.65 -2.57
C SER A 260 27.44 -1.77 -1.85
N GLY A 261 27.03 -3.01 -2.09
CA GLY A 261 27.60 -4.15 -1.40
C GLY A 261 26.95 -5.46 -1.80
N SER A 262 27.05 -6.46 -0.94
CA SER A 262 26.43 -7.76 -1.14
C SER A 262 25.78 -8.33 0.11
N LEU A 263 24.74 -9.12 -0.07
CA LEU A 263 24.16 -9.98 0.96
C LEU A 263 24.36 -11.44 0.57
N ASN A 264 24.90 -12.26 1.47
CA ASN A 264 24.90 -13.72 1.34
C ASN A 264 23.91 -14.25 2.36
N LEU A 265 22.73 -14.65 1.91
CA LEU A 265 21.62 -15.04 2.80
C LEU A 265 21.35 -16.54 2.70
N HIS A 266 20.97 -17.12 3.83
CA HIS A 266 20.42 -18.45 3.96
C HIS A 266 19.10 -18.38 4.72
N ARG A 267 18.04 -18.97 4.15
CA ARG A 267 16.73 -19.06 4.78
C ARG A 267 16.48 -20.48 5.29
N ASP A 268 16.10 -20.58 6.56
CA ASP A 268 15.55 -21.80 7.15
C ASP A 268 14.16 -21.50 7.72
N GLY A 269 13.13 -21.95 7.01
CA GLY A 269 11.73 -21.62 7.32
C GLY A 269 11.50 -20.11 7.30
N ALA A 270 11.14 -19.55 8.46
CA ALA A 270 10.89 -18.13 8.66
C ALA A 270 12.13 -17.36 9.14
N THR A 271 13.25 -18.04 9.38
CA THR A 271 14.49 -17.43 9.85
C THR A 271 15.43 -17.17 8.68
N VAL A 272 16.14 -16.05 8.72
CA VAL A 272 17.21 -15.72 7.77
C VAL A 272 18.49 -15.45 8.55
N SER A 273 19.60 -15.99 8.06
CA SER A 273 20.95 -15.72 8.54
C SER A 273 21.90 -15.51 7.37
N GLY A 274 23.09 -14.95 7.63
CA GLY A 274 24.05 -14.71 6.56
C GLY A 274 25.09 -13.65 6.86
N THR A 275 25.64 -13.06 5.80
CA THR A 275 26.56 -11.91 5.91
C THR A 275 26.19 -10.76 4.98
N ALA A 276 26.52 -9.54 5.40
CA ALA A 276 26.43 -8.33 4.61
C ALA A 276 27.81 -7.69 4.47
N SER A 277 28.15 -7.30 3.24
CA SER A 277 29.34 -6.51 2.94
C SER A 277 28.91 -5.18 2.30
N GLY A 278 29.60 -4.08 2.62
CA GLY A 278 29.28 -2.73 2.14
C GLY A 278 29.05 -1.76 3.29
N LEU A 279 27.78 -1.43 3.56
CA LEU A 279 27.35 -0.32 4.43
C LEU A 279 28.09 -0.24 5.78
N LEU A 280 28.24 -1.38 6.47
CA LEU A 280 28.80 -1.46 7.83
C LEU A 280 30.10 -2.30 7.91
N GLY A 281 30.78 -2.53 6.79
CA GLY A 281 32.02 -3.31 6.74
C GLY A 281 31.93 -4.53 5.84
N THR A 282 32.83 -5.50 6.05
CA THR A 282 32.93 -6.74 5.26
C THR A 282 32.48 -7.93 6.09
N ASP A 283 31.65 -8.78 5.49
CA ASP A 283 31.11 -10.02 6.06
C ASP A 283 30.49 -9.86 7.45
N VAL A 284 29.78 -8.75 7.66
CA VAL A 284 29.06 -8.46 8.89
C VAL A 284 27.92 -9.47 9.04
N PRO A 285 27.82 -10.19 10.17
CA PRO A 285 26.74 -11.14 10.39
C PRO A 285 25.36 -10.47 10.29
N VAL A 286 24.44 -11.11 9.58
CA VAL A 286 23.03 -10.70 9.50
C VAL A 286 22.13 -11.78 10.06
N THR A 287 21.07 -11.37 10.72
CA THR A 287 19.97 -12.26 11.14
C THR A 287 18.64 -11.57 10.94
N GLY A 288 17.58 -12.34 10.82
CA GLY A 288 16.25 -11.78 10.67
C GLY A 288 15.19 -12.81 10.33
N THR A 289 14.11 -12.31 9.75
CA THR A 289 12.94 -13.08 9.41
C THR A 289 12.58 -12.97 7.94
N TRP A 290 11.88 -13.98 7.47
CA TRP A 290 11.26 -14.01 6.17
C TRP A 290 9.82 -14.50 6.31
N ARG A 291 8.90 -13.85 5.61
CA ARG A 291 7.50 -14.24 5.57
C ARG A 291 6.92 -13.96 4.19
N ASN A 292 6.65 -15.02 3.45
CA ASN A 292 5.96 -14.97 2.17
C ASN A 292 6.60 -14.01 1.13
N GLY A 293 7.93 -13.89 1.15
CA GLY A 293 8.70 -12.98 0.28
C GLY A 293 9.04 -11.63 0.94
N TYR A 294 8.46 -11.31 2.09
CA TYR A 294 8.86 -10.15 2.89
C TYR A 294 10.04 -10.51 3.78
N LEU A 295 11.14 -9.76 3.66
CA LEU A 295 12.39 -9.92 4.38
C LEU A 295 12.52 -8.80 5.42
N GLU A 296 12.86 -9.13 6.66
CA GLU A 296 13.31 -8.18 7.69
C GLU A 296 14.62 -8.69 8.31
N ILE A 297 15.75 -8.05 8.01
CA ILE A 297 17.07 -8.43 8.55
C ILE A 297 17.73 -7.26 9.24
N ALA A 298 18.54 -7.55 10.26
CA ALA A 298 19.33 -6.58 10.98
C ALA A 298 20.79 -7.03 11.08
N PHE A 299 21.70 -6.07 11.11
CA PHE A 299 23.13 -6.28 11.25
C PHE A 299 23.80 -5.09 11.92
N HIS A 300 24.89 -5.36 12.63
CA HIS A 300 25.57 -4.39 13.47
C HIS A 300 27.04 -4.32 13.10
N GLY A 301 27.57 -3.12 12.92
CA GLY A 301 28.95 -2.92 12.53
C GLY A 301 29.43 -1.48 12.64
N PRO A 302 30.72 -1.23 12.36
CA PRO A 302 31.29 0.11 12.41
C PRO A 302 30.60 1.05 11.41
N TRP A 303 30.34 2.28 11.83
CA TRP A 303 29.85 3.33 10.94
C TRP A 303 31.03 4.04 10.27
N PRO A 304 31.03 4.25 8.95
CA PRO A 304 32.19 4.80 8.23
C PRO A 304 32.42 6.31 8.41
N ALA A 305 31.64 7.02 9.24
CA ALA A 305 31.78 8.47 9.40
C ALA A 305 32.78 8.87 10.50
N PRO A 306 33.60 9.93 10.29
CA PRO A 306 34.51 10.44 11.32
C PRO A 306 33.78 10.85 12.61
N GLY A 307 34.27 10.39 13.76
CA GLY A 307 33.66 10.70 15.07
C GLY A 307 32.44 9.86 15.44
N SER A 308 32.16 8.77 14.72
CA SER A 308 31.08 7.84 15.05
C SER A 308 31.33 7.09 16.36
N ASP A 309 30.24 6.66 17.00
CA ASP A 309 30.26 5.85 18.23
C ASP A 309 31.22 4.64 18.09
N PRO A 310 32.20 4.46 19.01
CA PRO A 310 33.06 3.28 19.02
C PRO A 310 32.29 1.96 19.18
N GLY A 311 31.04 2.01 19.67
CA GLY A 311 30.14 0.87 19.79
C GLY A 311 29.48 0.41 18.49
N GLY A 312 29.69 1.09 17.35
CA GLY A 312 29.06 0.73 16.07
C GLY A 312 27.59 1.14 15.98
N VAL A 313 26.95 0.83 14.84
CA VAL A 313 25.53 1.10 14.60
C VAL A 313 24.81 -0.15 14.13
N THR A 314 23.51 -0.21 14.41
CA THR A 314 22.64 -1.26 13.89
C THR A 314 21.88 -0.72 12.68
N ALA A 315 22.00 -1.42 11.55
CA ALA A 315 21.18 -1.21 10.37
C ALA A 315 20.15 -2.33 10.23
N SER A 316 18.97 -1.97 9.75
CA SER A 316 17.88 -2.89 9.45
C SER A 316 17.41 -2.70 8.01
N LEU A 317 17.19 -3.81 7.30
CA LEU A 317 16.59 -3.85 5.96
C LEU A 317 15.26 -4.56 6.03
N ALA A 318 14.22 -3.91 5.52
CA ALA A 318 12.90 -4.52 5.40
C ALA A 318 12.33 -4.29 4.01
N GLY A 319 11.89 -5.35 3.33
CA GLY A 319 11.47 -5.22 1.94
C GLY A 319 10.92 -6.51 1.33
N TRP A 320 10.49 -6.42 0.08
CA TRP A 320 9.97 -7.55 -0.67
C TRP A 320 11.02 -8.11 -1.60
N ILE A 321 11.03 -9.43 -1.71
CA ILE A 321 11.73 -10.20 -2.73
C ILE A 321 10.71 -10.63 -3.78
N ASP A 322 11.02 -10.35 -5.04
CA ASP A 322 10.20 -10.61 -6.21
C ASP A 322 11.10 -11.25 -7.29
N GLY A 323 11.09 -12.58 -7.34
CA GLY A 323 11.99 -13.40 -8.13
C GLY A 323 13.47 -13.16 -7.79
N ASN A 324 14.18 -12.56 -8.74
CA ASN A 324 15.60 -12.20 -8.64
C ASN A 324 15.84 -10.73 -8.30
N SER A 325 14.78 -9.99 -7.96
CA SER A 325 14.87 -8.60 -7.51
C SER A 325 14.36 -8.47 -6.08
N ALA A 326 14.89 -7.51 -5.34
CA ALA A 326 14.35 -7.17 -4.03
C ALA A 326 14.47 -5.67 -3.79
N LYS A 327 13.55 -5.10 -3.01
CA LYS A 327 13.64 -3.69 -2.62
C LYS A 327 12.87 -3.41 -1.34
N GLY A 328 13.25 -2.35 -0.65
CA GLY A 328 12.61 -1.99 0.60
C GLY A 328 13.17 -0.74 1.25
N ARG A 329 13.01 -0.67 2.57
CA ARG A 329 13.50 0.41 3.44
C ARG A 329 14.72 -0.04 4.21
N VAL A 330 15.67 0.88 4.36
CA VAL A 330 16.83 0.76 5.24
C VAL A 330 16.70 1.80 6.35
N THR A 331 16.94 1.39 7.58
CA THR A 331 16.98 2.26 8.75
C THR A 331 18.28 2.02 9.49
N ILE A 332 18.92 3.08 9.98
CA ILE A 332 20.13 2.99 10.80
C ILE A 332 19.85 3.67 12.13
N ILE A 333 19.97 2.92 13.22
CA ILE A 333 19.70 3.44 14.56
C ILE A 333 20.64 4.61 14.86
N GLY A 334 20.05 5.72 15.32
CA GLY A 334 20.80 6.94 15.67
C GLY A 334 21.13 7.84 14.47
N GLN A 335 20.72 7.48 13.26
CA GLN A 335 20.81 8.34 12.08
C GLN A 335 19.43 8.87 11.71
N ALA A 336 19.38 10.13 11.26
CA ALA A 336 18.12 10.78 10.86
C ALA A 336 17.57 10.26 9.51
N ASP A 337 18.42 9.59 8.71
CA ASP A 337 18.11 9.26 7.33
C ASP A 337 17.60 7.82 7.19
N ASP A 338 16.28 7.68 6.98
CA ASP A 338 15.67 6.47 6.44
C ASP A 338 15.87 6.42 4.91
N GLY A 339 16.36 5.30 4.40
CA GLY A 339 16.64 5.10 2.97
C GLY A 339 15.75 4.07 2.29
N ALA A 340 15.84 4.01 0.97
CA ALA A 340 15.44 2.83 0.21
C ALA A 340 16.65 1.92 -0.05
N TRP A 341 16.43 0.64 -0.28
CA TRP A 341 17.44 -0.24 -0.85
C TRP A 341 16.84 -1.04 -2.00
N THR A 342 17.72 -1.48 -2.91
CA THR A 342 17.39 -2.41 -3.99
C THR A 342 18.45 -3.48 -4.05
N ALA A 343 18.09 -4.69 -4.44
CA ALA A 343 19.03 -5.76 -4.65
C ALA A 343 18.65 -6.64 -5.84
N THR A 344 19.65 -7.31 -6.41
CA THR A 344 19.48 -8.28 -7.50
C THR A 344 20.24 -9.55 -7.14
N ARG A 345 19.60 -10.71 -7.31
CA ARG A 345 20.23 -12.01 -7.05
C ARG A 345 21.31 -12.26 -8.11
N ARG A 346 22.48 -12.71 -7.68
CA ARG A 346 23.50 -13.24 -8.60
C ARG A 346 23.01 -14.57 -9.16
N GLU A 347 23.23 -14.76 -10.45
CA GLU A 347 22.91 -16.02 -11.15
C GLU A 347 23.78 -17.19 -10.67
#